data_AF-A0A0C1ZIQ8-F1
#
_entry.id   AF-A0A0C1ZIQ8-F1
#
_cell.length_a   1.000
_cell.length_b   1.000
_cell.length_c   1.000
_cell.angle_alpha   90.00
_cell.angle_beta   90.00
_cell.angle_gamma   90.00
#
_symmetry.space_group_name_H-M   'P 1'
#
loop_
_entity.id
_entity.type
_entity.pdbx_description
1 polymer ?
#
loop_
_entity_poly.entity_id
_entity_poly.type
_entity_poly.pdbx_seq_one_letter_code
_entity_poly.pdbx_strand_id
1 'polypeptide(L)' 'MNNIHYWIEIALCITSGIFLIRYLAFKRKVFKLREDMKQHHQEHGCNEELWKMFIKRTNPLFKFWS' A
#
# COMPACT_ATOMS: atom_id res chain seq x y z
N MET A 1 -22.27 22.95 -22.84
CA MET A 1 -22.13 22.54 -21.42
C MET A 1 -22.05 21.04 -21.21
N ASN A 2 -22.82 20.19 -21.91
CA ASN A 2 -22.84 18.73 -21.69
C ASN A 2 -21.52 17.99 -21.92
N ASN A 3 -20.68 18.45 -22.85
CA ASN A 3 -19.41 17.77 -23.16
C ASN A 3 -18.38 17.85 -22.00
N ILE A 4 -18.37 18.95 -21.24
CA ILE A 4 -17.38 19.16 -20.17
C ILE A 4 -17.66 18.23 -18.98
N HIS A 5 -18.93 18.06 -18.61
CA HIS A 5 -19.34 17.13 -17.54
C HIS A 5 -18.96 15.68 -17.88
N TYR A 6 -19.13 15.26 -19.12
CA TYR A 6 -18.74 13.92 -19.59
C TYR A 6 -17.23 13.64 -19.43
N TRP A 7 -16.38 14.61 -19.80
CA TRP A 7 -14.93 14.48 -19.61
C TRP A 7 -14.53 14.45 -18.13
N ILE A 8 -15.23 15.19 -17.27
CA ILE A 8 -15.03 15.19 -15.82
C ILE A 8 -15.38 13.82 -15.22
N GLU A 9 -16.51 13.23 -15.61
CA GLU A 9 -16.93 11.90 -15.14
C GLU A 9 -15.93 10.81 -15.55
N ILE A 10 -15.44 10.86 -16.79
CA ILE A 10 -14.41 9.93 -17.26
C ILE A 10 -13.12 10.09 -16.44
N ALA A 11 -12.68 11.33 -16.21
CA ALA A 11 -11.49 11.60 -15.42
C ALA A 11 -11.63 11.08 -13.97
N LEU A 12 -12.80 11.24 -13.36
CA LEU A 12 -13.12 10.72 -12.02
C LEU A 12 -13.09 9.18 -11.98
N CYS A 13 -13.67 8.51 -12.98
CA CYS A 13 -13.63 7.05 -13.07
C CYS A 13 -12.20 6.51 -13.23
N ILE A 14 -11.38 7.14 -14.06
CA ILE A 14 -9.98 6.71 -14.27
C ILE A 14 -9.16 6.92 -13.00
N THR A 15 -9.24 8.11 -12.38
CA THR A 15 -8.49 8.43 -11.16
C THR A 15 -8.88 7.53 -9.98
N SER A 16 -10.17 7.29 -9.78
CA SER A 16 -10.67 6.38 -8.74
C SER A 16 -10.26 4.93 -8.99
N GLY A 17 -10.30 4.46 -10.25
CA GLY A 17 -9.82 3.13 -10.63
C GLY A 17 -8.33 2.93 -10.34
N ILE A 18 -7.50 3.90 -10.72
CA ILE A 18 -6.06 3.88 -10.42
C ILE A 18 -5.82 3.87 -8.91
N PHE A 19 -6.53 4.72 -8.17
CA PHE A 19 -6.44 4.79 -6.71
C PHE A 19 -6.81 3.45 -6.05
N LEU A 20 -7.89 2.82 -6.50
CA LEU A 20 -8.33 1.53 -5.98
C LEU A 20 -7.28 0.44 -6.19
N ILE A 21 -6.67 0.39 -7.39
CA ILE A 21 -5.60 -0.56 -7.70
C ILE A 21 -4.39 -0.33 -6.77
N ARG A 22 -3.96 0.93 -6.60
CA ARG A 22 -2.85 1.29 -5.69
C ARG A 22 -3.16 0.93 -4.24
N TYR A 23 -4.38 1.21 -3.79
CA TYR A 23 -4.85 0.88 -2.44
C TYR A 23 -4.85 -0.64 -2.20
N LEU A 24 -5.37 -1.44 -3.13
CA LEU A 24 -5.37 -2.90 -3.04
C LEU A 24 -3.95 -3.47 -3.03
N ALA A 25 -3.06 -2.95 -3.88
CA ALA A 25 -1.65 -3.35 -3.89
C ALA A 25 -0.94 -3.02 -2.57
N PHE A 26 -1.19 -1.82 -2.01
CA PHE A 26 -0.68 -1.42 -0.71
C PHE A 26 -1.18 -2.36 0.40
N LYS A 27 -2.50 -2.62 0.45
CA LYS A 27 -3.12 -3.50 1.45
C LYS A 27 -2.51 -4.90 1.41
N ARG A 28 -2.29 -5.47 0.21
CA ARG A 28 -1.63 -6.77 0.04
C ARG A 28 -0.19 -6.78 0.58
N LYS A 29 0.59 -5.74 0.30
CA LYS A 29 1.98 -5.62 0.79
C LYS A 29 2.05 -5.48 2.31
N VAL A 30 1.16 -4.68 2.90
CA VAL A 30 1.05 -4.55 4.37
C VAL A 30 0.65 -5.87 5.02
N PHE A 31 -0.32 -6.58 4.43
CA PHE A 31 -0.72 -7.89 4.93
C PHE A 31 0.44 -8.89 4.92
N LYS A 32 1.19 -8.97 3.82
CA LYS A 32 2.38 -9.82 3.74
C LYS A 32 3.45 -9.43 4.76
N LEU A 33 3.70 -8.12 4.95
CA LEU A 33 4.63 -7.65 5.98
C LEU A 33 4.22 -8.10 7.38
N ARG A 34 2.92 -8.04 7.70
CA ARG A 34 2.40 -8.47 9.00
C ARG A 34 2.65 -9.96 9.23
N GLU A 35 2.39 -10.80 8.24
CA GLU A 35 2.61 -12.25 8.37
C GLU A 35 4.10 -12.58 8.50
N ASP A 36 4.95 -11.98 7.67
CA ASP A 36 6.40 -12.18 7.77
C ASP A 36 6.97 -11.71 9.12
N MET A 37 6.47 -10.59 9.67
CA MET A 37 6.86 -10.12 11.01
C MET A 37 6.35 -11.05 12.12
N LYS A 38 5.13 -11.59 12.01
CA LYS A 38 4.64 -12.58 13.00
C LYS A 38 5.51 -13.82 12.99
N GLN A 39 5.86 -14.33 11.82
CA GLN A 39 6.72 -15.51 11.69
C GLN A 39 8.10 -15.23 12.31
N HIS A 40 8.74 -14.13 11.94
CA HIS A 40 10.04 -13.74 12.51
C HIS A 40 9.96 -13.53 14.03
N HIS A 41 8.86 -12.95 14.53
CA HIS A 41 8.65 -12.78 15.96
C HIS A 41 8.50 -14.12 16.70
N GLN A 42 7.86 -15.11 16.08
CA GLN A 42 7.73 -16.46 16.66
C GLN A 42 9.08 -17.21 16.68
N GLU A 43 9.91 -17.03 15.66
CA GLU A 43 11.19 -17.73 15.52
C GLU A 43 12.34 -17.08 16.31
N HIS A 44 12.34 -15.74 16.42
CA HIS A 44 13.47 -14.96 16.94
C HIS A 44 13.09 -13.93 18.03
N GLY A 45 11.81 -13.85 18.40
CA GLY A 45 11.32 -12.88 19.37
C GLY A 45 11.22 -11.45 18.81
N CYS A 46 10.99 -10.48 19.70
CA CYS A 46 11.01 -9.07 19.32
C CYS A 46 12.45 -8.56 19.34
N ASN A 47 13.10 -8.53 18.17
CA ASN A 47 14.49 -8.12 18.03
C ASN A 47 14.65 -6.91 17.08
N GLU A 48 15.85 -6.32 17.03
CA GLU A 48 16.11 -5.16 16.17
C GLU A 48 16.00 -5.47 14.67
N GLU A 49 16.16 -6.74 14.30
CA GLU A 49 16.02 -7.21 12.93
C GLU A 49 14.56 -7.15 12.46
N LEU A 50 13.61 -7.49 13.33
CA LEU A 50 12.17 -7.28 13.12
C LEU A 50 11.86 -5.80 12.82
N TRP A 51 12.48 -4.89 13.58
CA TRP A 51 12.32 -3.44 13.41
C TRP A 51 12.92 -2.94 12.08
N LYS A 52 14.12 -3.41 11.73
CA LYS A 52 14.77 -3.13 10.43
C LYS A 52 13.92 -3.64 9.27
N MET A 53 13.33 -4.83 9.40
CA MET A 53 12.44 -5.41 8.40
C MET A 53 11.18 -4.57 8.20
N PHE A 54 10.57 -4.09 9.29
CA PHE A 54 9.44 -3.17 9.27
C PHE A 54 9.79 -1.88 8.53
N ILE A 55 10.84 -1.16 8.95
CA ILE A 55 11.24 0.11 8.33
C ILE A 55 11.58 -0.08 6.85
N LYS A 56 12.39 -1.09 6.51
CA LYS A 56 12.83 -1.34 5.12
C LYS A 56 11.67 -1.55 4.17
N ARG A 57 10.60 -2.22 4.64
CA ARG A 57 9.44 -2.57 3.81
C ARG A 57 8.32 -1.54 3.86
N THR A 58 8.19 -0.77 4.93
CA THR A 58 7.19 0.32 5.05
C THR A 58 7.63 1.63 4.40
N ASN A 59 8.90 2.00 4.47
CA ASN A 59 9.42 3.24 3.86
C ASN A 59 9.10 3.37 2.36
N PRO A 60 9.30 2.33 1.51
CA PRO A 60 8.87 2.40 0.10
C PRO A 60 7.35 2.37 -0.09
N LEU A 61 6.59 1.84 0.87
CA LEU A 61 5.12 1.85 0.82
C LEU A 61 4.55 3.24 1.10
N PHE A 62 5.16 4.00 2.01
CA PHE A 62 4.81 5.39 2.26
C PHE A 62 5.22 6.29 1.10
N LYS A 63 6.41 6.09 0.51
CA LYS A 63 6.82 6.80 -0.72
C LYS A 63 5.95 6.49 -1.95
N PHE A 64 5.26 5.34 -1.96
CA PHE A 64 4.31 5.02 -3.01
C PHE A 64 2.96 5.74 -2.84
N TRP A 65 2.67 6.24 -1.64
CA TRP A 65 1.45 6.97 -1.29
C TRP A 65 1.62 8.49 -1.23
N SER A 66 2.86 8.96 -0.99
CA SER A 66 3.29 10.35 -1.21
C SER A 66 3.46 10.66 -2.68
#